data_AF-A0A1G6MJB6-F1
#
_entry.id   AF-A0A1G6MJB6-F1
#
_cell.length_a   1.000
_cell.length_b   1.000
_cell.length_c   1.000
_cell.angle_alpha   90.00
_cell.angle_beta   90.00
_cell.angle_gamma   90.00
#
_symmetry.space_group_name_H-M   'P 1'
#
loop_
_entity.id
_entity.type
_entity.pdbx_description
1 polymer ?
#
loop_
_entity_poly.entity_id
_entity_poly.type
_entity_poly.pdbx_seq_one_letter_code
_entity_poly.pdbx_strand_id
1 'polypeptide(L)'
;MAKKKIVDEGEVIRWFEAGWTYQQMADEYRRKYHLETQLSMWSNFRRRRGLARRITRDDDLIPWAVELRHRHLYPLTMLRVEARARAGMSLDQDSRKRLESWWSMLTRDGVVVHYDPAAEGGFSYVPREEADDDIIRRPVRKTTRRRNADVR
;
A
#
# COMPACT_ATOMS: atom_id res chain seq x y z
N MET A 1 34.21 8.75 8.06
CA MET A 1 33.30 8.00 7.17
C MET A 1 32.35 7.17 8.02
N ALA A 2 31.03 7.27 7.84
CA ALA A 2 30.07 6.51 8.66
C ALA A 2 30.18 5.00 8.37
N LYS A 3 30.41 4.19 9.41
CA LYS A 3 30.58 2.73 9.33
C LYS A 3 29.36 2.13 8.61
N LYS A 4 29.56 1.44 7.48
CA LYS A 4 28.50 0.77 6.72
C LYS A 4 27.91 -0.33 7.61
N LYS A 5 26.72 -0.10 8.18
CA LYS A 5 26.04 -1.08 9.06
C LYS A 5 25.38 -2.25 8.30
N ILE A 6 25.32 -2.18 6.96
CA ILE A 6 24.81 -3.26 6.12
C ILE A 6 25.98 -4.13 5.71
N VAL A 7 25.94 -5.39 6.13
CA VAL A 7 27.01 -6.37 5.93
C VAL A 7 26.91 -6.97 4.54
N ASP A 8 25.73 -7.46 4.17
CA ASP A 8 25.44 -8.03 2.85
C ASP A 8 24.24 -7.31 2.24
N GLU A 9 24.49 -6.54 1.17
CA GLU A 9 23.45 -5.82 0.45
C GLU A 9 22.59 -6.74 -0.42
N GLY A 10 23.15 -7.81 -1.00
CA GLY A 10 22.43 -8.74 -1.86
C GLY A 10 21.44 -9.57 -1.07
N GLU A 11 21.79 -9.97 0.15
CA GLU A 11 20.88 -10.60 1.10
C GLU A 11 19.70 -9.70 1.45
N VAL A 12 19.98 -8.44 1.77
CA VAL A 12 18.96 -7.45 2.11
C VAL A 12 18.00 -7.21 0.93
N ILE A 13 18.50 -7.21 -0.30
CA ILE A 13 17.68 -7.14 -1.52
C ILE A 13 16.75 -8.36 -1.62
N ARG A 14 17.27 -9.58 -1.47
CA ARG A 14 16.47 -10.81 -1.49
C ARG A 14 15.36 -10.80 -0.44
N TRP A 15 15.62 -10.26 0.75
CA TRP A 15 14.57 -10.13 1.78
C TRP A 15 13.47 -9.15 1.39
N PHE A 16 13.80 -8.05 0.71
CA PHE A 16 12.77 -7.15 0.20
C PHE A 16 11.91 -7.81 -0.88
N GLU A 17 12.53 -8.59 -1.77
CA GLU A 17 11.84 -9.37 -2.80
C GLU A 17 10.96 -10.46 -2.18
N ALA A 18 11.45 -11.12 -1.14
CA ALA A 18 10.70 -12.09 -0.33
C ALA A 18 9.65 -11.44 0.60
N GLY A 19 9.47 -10.12 0.54
CA GLY A 19 8.42 -9.41 1.27
C GLY A 19 8.65 -9.24 2.77
N TRP A 20 9.85 -9.47 3.28
CA TRP A 20 10.18 -9.40 4.71
C TRP A 20 9.83 -8.03 5.30
N THR A 21 9.37 -8.04 6.55
CA THR A 21 9.18 -6.83 7.36
C THR A 21 10.51 -6.30 7.86
N TYR A 22 10.57 -5.00 8.14
CA TYR A 22 11.77 -4.39 8.70
C TYR A 22 12.14 -4.99 10.07
N GLN A 23 11.14 -5.47 10.82
CA GLN A 23 11.37 -6.17 12.08
C GLN A 23 12.05 -7.51 11.85
N GLN A 24 11.54 -8.34 10.93
CA GLN A 24 12.18 -9.61 10.55
C GLN A 24 13.63 -9.41 10.08
N MET A 25 13.88 -8.35 9.30
CA MET A 25 15.24 -8.02 8.86
C MET A 25 16.14 -7.60 10.03
N ALA A 26 15.61 -6.83 10.98
CA ALA A 26 16.35 -6.41 12.17
C ALA A 26 16.67 -7.60 13.09
N ASP A 27 15.68 -8.46 13.32
CA ASP A 27 15.82 -9.68 14.13
C ASP A 27 16.84 -10.63 13.50
N GLU A 28 16.80 -10.79 12.18
CA GLU A 28 17.75 -11.64 11.45
C GLU A 28 19.17 -11.07 11.46
N TYR A 29 19.33 -9.74 11.36
CA TYR A 29 20.64 -9.11 11.50
C TYR A 29 21.20 -9.24 12.93
N ARG A 30 20.35 -9.14 13.95
CA ARG A 30 20.73 -9.40 15.33
C ARG A 30 21.14 -10.87 15.52
N ARG A 31 20.40 -11.81 14.93
CA ARG A 31 20.66 -13.25 15.04
C ARG A 31 21.94 -13.67 14.31
N LYS A 32 22.12 -13.23 13.07
CA LYS A 32 23.19 -13.68 12.15
C LYS A 32 24.49 -12.90 12.29
N TYR A 33 24.40 -11.58 12.47
CA TYR A 33 25.56 -10.69 12.50
C TYR A 33 25.81 -10.08 13.89
N HIS A 34 24.96 -10.38 14.89
CA HIS A 34 25.01 -9.74 16.21
C HIS A 34 24.96 -8.20 16.15
N LEU A 35 24.25 -7.68 15.15
CA LEU A 35 24.12 -6.24 14.89
C LEU A 35 22.68 -5.76 15.13
N GLU A 36 22.52 -4.84 16.07
CA GLU A 36 21.29 -4.08 16.24
C GLU A 36 21.12 -3.06 15.11
N THR A 37 20.00 -3.14 14.40
CA THR A 37 19.65 -2.24 13.30
C THR A 37 18.35 -1.52 13.58
N GLN A 38 18.27 -0.24 13.21
CA GLN A 38 17.04 0.52 13.33
C GLN A 38 16.14 0.26 12.12
N LEU A 39 14.82 0.18 12.31
CA LEU A 39 13.86 -0.04 11.22
C LEU A 39 13.95 1.05 10.11
N SER A 40 14.28 2.28 10.49
CA SER A 40 14.50 3.40 9.57
C SER A 40 15.68 3.18 8.62
N MET A 41 16.67 2.39 9.02
CA MET A 41 17.84 2.02 8.21
C MET A 41 17.42 1.22 6.98
N TRP A 42 16.51 0.26 7.13
CA TRP A 42 15.99 -0.57 6.05
C TRP A 42 15.16 0.26 5.05
N SER A 43 14.32 1.16 5.56
CA SER A 43 13.58 2.12 4.73
C SER A 43 14.52 3.01 3.90
N ASN A 44 15.57 3.53 4.52
CA ASN A 44 16.57 4.37 3.86
C ASN A 44 17.39 3.61 2.81
N PHE A 45 17.77 2.36 3.11
CA PHE A 45 18.50 1.53 2.17
C PHE A 45 17.66 1.23 0.93
N ARG A 46 16.40 0.82 1.13
CA ARG A 46 15.44 0.58 0.04
C ARG A 46 15.31 1.81 -0.87
N ARG A 47 15.19 3.01 -0.28
CA ARG A 47 15.12 4.28 -1.01
C ARG A 47 16.39 4.56 -1.83
N ARG A 48 17.57 4.41 -1.25
CA ARG A 48 18.86 4.70 -1.93
C ARG A 48 19.16 3.73 -3.08
N ARG A 49 18.69 2.50 -2.98
CA ARG A 49 18.92 1.45 -3.99
C ARG A 49 17.85 1.42 -5.08
N GLY A 50 16.89 2.34 -5.07
CA GLY A 50 15.82 2.39 -6.07
C GLY A 50 14.93 1.14 -6.06
N LEU A 51 14.96 0.36 -4.98
CA LEU A 51 14.15 -0.86 -4.88
C LEU A 51 12.68 -0.49 -4.83
N ALA A 52 11.85 -1.29 -5.52
CA ALA A 52 10.41 -1.08 -5.65
C ALA A 52 9.82 -0.70 -4.30
N ARG A 53 9.01 0.36 -4.22
CA ARG A 53 8.46 0.81 -2.93
C ARG A 53 7.51 -0.24 -2.36
N ARG A 54 7.42 -0.35 -1.04
CA ARG A 54 6.45 -1.25 -0.38
C ARG A 54 5.02 -0.71 -0.48
N ILE A 55 4.90 0.59 -0.74
CA ILE A 55 3.65 1.32 -0.87
C ILE A 55 3.51 1.62 -2.36
N THR A 56 2.70 0.85 -3.07
CA THR A 56 2.13 1.31 -4.33
C THR A 56 1.17 2.42 -4.00
N ARG A 57 1.28 3.50 -4.75
CA ARG A 57 0.29 4.56 -4.70
C ARG A 57 -0.40 4.61 -6.04
N ASP A 58 -1.71 4.55 -6.00
CA ASP A 58 -2.57 4.66 -7.16
C ASP A 58 -3.51 5.83 -6.91
N ASP A 59 -3.20 6.97 -7.53
CA ASP A 59 -3.98 8.20 -7.39
C ASP A 59 -5.21 8.20 -8.32
N ASP A 60 -5.33 7.23 -9.22
CA ASP A 60 -6.55 6.97 -10.00
C ASP A 60 -7.54 6.15 -9.17
N LEU A 61 -7.05 5.17 -8.41
CA LEU A 61 -7.85 4.33 -7.51
C LEU A 61 -8.13 4.97 -6.13
N ILE A 62 -7.26 5.85 -5.64
CA ILE A 62 -7.44 6.58 -4.38
C ILE A 62 -7.26 8.09 -4.64
N PRO A 63 -8.22 8.73 -5.32
CA PRO A 63 -8.12 10.12 -5.75
C PRO A 63 -8.32 11.14 -4.62
N TRP A 64 -8.69 10.69 -3.42
CA TRP A 64 -9.07 11.55 -2.31
C TRP A 64 -7.91 11.88 -1.35
N ALA A 65 -7.92 13.09 -0.80
CA ALA A 65 -7.14 13.41 0.40
C ALA A 65 -7.79 12.82 1.65
N VAL A 66 -7.57 11.54 1.89
CA VAL A 66 -8.16 10.83 3.03
C VAL A 66 -7.66 11.41 4.36
N GLU A 67 -8.62 11.86 5.18
CA GLU A 67 -8.39 12.37 6.52
C GLU A 67 -7.75 11.32 7.42
N LEU A 68 -6.93 11.78 8.38
CA LEU A 68 -6.17 10.90 9.28
C LEU A 68 -7.06 9.87 9.98
N ARG A 69 -8.23 10.31 10.47
CA ARG A 69 -9.22 9.45 11.13
C ARG A 69 -9.76 8.33 10.24
N HIS A 70 -9.78 8.49 8.92
CA HIS A 70 -10.34 7.48 8.00
C HIS A 70 -9.27 6.54 7.41
N ARG A 71 -7.98 6.73 7.75
CA ARG A 71 -6.86 6.01 7.09
C ARG A 71 -6.74 4.53 7.41
N HIS A 72 -7.39 4.08 8.47
CA HIS A 72 -7.39 2.70 8.95
C HIS A 72 -8.64 1.93 8.53
N LEU A 73 -9.61 2.61 7.90
CA LEU A 73 -10.87 2.00 7.52
C LEU A 73 -10.68 0.94 6.44
N TYR A 74 -11.53 -0.09 6.51
CA TYR A 74 -11.42 -1.27 5.67
C TYR A 74 -11.47 -0.96 4.16
N PRO A 75 -12.38 -0.10 3.64
CA PRO A 75 -12.40 0.20 2.20
C PRO A 75 -11.08 0.77 1.69
N LEU A 76 -10.45 1.69 2.43
CA LEU A 76 -9.14 2.22 2.05
C LEU A 76 -8.03 1.16 2.08
N THR A 77 -8.10 0.25 3.05
CA THR A 77 -7.14 -0.85 3.14
C THR A 77 -7.25 -1.75 1.92
N MET A 78 -8.47 -2.12 1.51
CA MET A 78 -8.70 -2.93 0.32
C MET A 78 -8.30 -2.21 -0.96
N LEU A 79 -8.58 -0.91 -1.11
CA LEU A 79 -8.10 -0.11 -2.24
C LEU A 79 -6.57 -0.09 -2.35
N ARG A 80 -5.84 -0.10 -1.22
CA ARG A 80 -4.36 -0.21 -1.24
C ARG A 80 -3.88 -1.61 -1.62
N VAL A 81 -4.60 -2.66 -1.23
CA VAL A 81 -4.30 -4.04 -1.62
C VAL A 81 -4.55 -4.21 -3.12
N GLU A 82 -5.64 -3.67 -3.64
CA GLU A 82 -5.96 -3.61 -5.07
C GLU A 82 -4.87 -2.83 -5.85
N ALA A 83 -4.46 -1.65 -5.37
CA ALA A 83 -3.36 -0.90 -6.01
C ALA A 83 -2.07 -1.74 -6.11
N ARG A 84 -1.74 -2.50 -5.07
CA ARG A 84 -0.59 -3.41 -5.09
C ARG A 84 -0.77 -4.55 -6.10
N ALA A 85 -1.97 -5.12 -6.18
CA ALA A 85 -2.29 -6.14 -7.17
C ALA A 85 -2.12 -5.61 -8.61
N ARG A 86 -2.68 -4.43 -8.91
CA ARG A 86 -2.55 -3.75 -10.22
C ARG A 86 -1.11 -3.44 -10.61
N ALA A 87 -0.28 -3.12 -9.63
CA ALA A 87 1.16 -2.90 -9.83
C ALA A 87 1.98 -4.21 -9.95
N GLY A 88 1.33 -5.38 -10.01
CA GLY A 88 2.00 -6.68 -10.12
C GLY A 88 2.78 -7.09 -8.88
N MET A 89 2.54 -6.47 -7.72
CA MET A 89 3.24 -6.83 -6.49
C MET A 89 2.70 -8.13 -5.90
N SER A 90 3.58 -8.88 -5.27
CA SER A 90 3.17 -10.05 -4.49
C SER A 90 2.26 -9.64 -3.33
N LEU A 91 1.12 -10.32 -3.25
CA LEU A 91 0.21 -10.33 -2.11
C LEU A 91 0.35 -11.64 -1.36
N ASP A 92 0.32 -11.57 -0.03
CA ASP A 92 0.16 -12.74 0.81
C ASP A 92 -1.23 -13.38 0.61
N GLN A 93 -1.40 -14.62 1.05
CA GLN A 93 -2.62 -15.39 0.79
C GLN A 93 -3.86 -14.80 1.46
N ASP A 94 -3.74 -14.20 2.64
CA ASP A 94 -4.86 -13.60 3.37
C ASP A 94 -5.31 -12.31 2.68
N SER A 95 -4.36 -11.45 2.30
CA SER A 95 -4.64 -10.24 1.50
C SER A 95 -5.31 -10.57 0.17
N ARG A 96 -4.84 -11.62 -0.53
CA ARG A 96 -5.45 -12.06 -1.80
C ARG A 96 -6.89 -12.54 -1.59
N LYS A 97 -7.13 -13.44 -0.63
CA LYS A 97 -8.48 -13.94 -0.34
C LYS A 97 -9.45 -12.82 0.05
N ARG A 98 -9.00 -11.87 0.87
CA ARG A 98 -9.82 -10.72 1.27
C ARG A 98 -10.15 -9.84 0.07
N LEU A 99 -9.18 -9.57 -0.79
CA LEU A 99 -9.38 -8.79 -2.00
C LEU A 99 -10.39 -9.46 -2.95
N GLU A 100 -10.25 -10.76 -3.21
CA GLU A 100 -11.18 -11.54 -4.03
C GLU A 100 -12.60 -11.52 -3.46
N SER A 101 -12.74 -11.72 -2.14
CA SER A 101 -14.04 -11.69 -1.46
C SER A 101 -14.68 -10.31 -1.53
N TRP A 102 -13.87 -9.26 -1.40
CA TRP A 102 -14.33 -7.88 -1.49
C TRP A 102 -14.79 -7.52 -2.90
N TRP A 103 -14.04 -7.90 -3.94
CA TRP A 103 -14.45 -7.77 -5.34
C TRP A 103 -15.76 -8.49 -5.64
N SER A 104 -15.91 -9.72 -5.13
CA SER A 104 -17.14 -10.49 -5.27
C SER A 104 -18.33 -9.76 -4.64
N MET A 105 -18.16 -9.18 -3.45
CA MET A 105 -19.19 -8.36 -2.80
C MET A 105 -19.54 -7.10 -3.60
N LEU A 106 -18.55 -6.32 -4.06
CA LEU A 106 -18.81 -5.12 -4.88
C LEU A 106 -19.57 -5.46 -6.17
N THR A 107 -19.21 -6.57 -6.82
CA THR A 107 -19.83 -7.00 -8.08
C THR A 107 -21.23 -7.54 -7.86
N ARG A 108 -21.40 -8.43 -6.88
CA ARG A 108 -22.69 -9.04 -6.53
C ARG A 108 -23.72 -7.99 -6.11
N ASP A 109 -23.29 -7.02 -5.31
CA ASP A 109 -24.18 -6.01 -4.76
C ASP A 109 -24.31 -4.79 -5.68
N GLY A 110 -23.55 -4.75 -6.79
CA GLY A 110 -23.59 -3.68 -7.77
C GLY A 110 -23.18 -2.32 -7.21
N VAL A 111 -22.18 -2.30 -6.32
CA VAL A 111 -21.74 -1.10 -5.60
C VAL A 111 -20.28 -0.72 -5.90
N VAL A 112 -19.97 0.55 -5.70
CA VAL A 112 -18.62 1.12 -5.76
C VAL A 112 -18.28 1.85 -4.47
N VAL A 113 -16.99 2.03 -4.20
CA VAL A 113 -16.53 2.76 -3.02
C VAL A 113 -16.61 4.27 -3.27
N HIS A 114 -17.28 4.97 -2.38
CA HIS A 114 -17.29 6.43 -2.31
C HIS A 114 -16.59 6.91 -1.04
N TYR A 115 -16.02 8.11 -1.10
CA TYR A 115 -15.42 8.77 0.06
C TYR A 115 -15.91 10.21 0.19
N ASP A 116 -16.42 10.52 1.37
CA ASP A 116 -16.80 11.86 1.81
C ASP A 116 -16.04 12.19 3.11
N PRO A 117 -15.13 13.19 3.12
CA PRO A 117 -14.42 13.58 4.33
C PRO A 117 -15.32 14.19 5.42
N ALA A 118 -16.50 14.73 5.05
CA ALA A 118 -17.44 15.32 6.01
C ALA A 118 -18.26 14.25 6.75
N ALA A 119 -18.49 13.09 6.12
CA ALA A 119 -19.17 11.97 6.74
C ALA A 119 -18.33 11.36 7.88
N GLU A 120 -18.98 11.06 9.01
CA GLU A 120 -18.32 10.44 10.18
C GLU A 120 -17.64 9.11 9.84
N GLY A 121 -18.29 8.30 9.00
CA GLY A 121 -17.75 7.02 8.52
C GLY A 121 -16.73 7.15 7.39
N GLY A 122 -16.63 8.31 6.73
CA GLY A 122 -15.70 8.57 5.63
C GLY A 122 -16.00 7.83 4.33
N PHE A 123 -15.97 6.49 4.35
CA PHE A 123 -16.20 5.63 3.20
C PHE A 123 -17.59 5.00 3.23
N SER A 124 -18.21 4.89 2.07
CA SER A 124 -19.49 4.20 1.86
C SER A 124 -19.46 3.35 0.59
N TYR A 125 -20.36 2.38 0.51
CA TYR A 125 -20.66 1.66 -0.72
C TYR A 125 -21.92 2.27 -1.33
N VAL A 126 -21.81 2.76 -2.55
CA VAL A 126 -22.93 3.40 -3.27
C VAL A 126 -23.26 2.60 -4.52
N PRO A 127 -24.52 2.60 -5.00
CA PRO A 127 -24.87 1.94 -6.25
C PRO A 127 -23.96 2.40 -7.39
N ARG A 128 -23.49 1.44 -8.20
CA ARG A 128 -22.69 1.70 -9.39
C ARG A 128 -23.53 2.45 -10.42
N GLU A 129 -22.96 3.49 -11.01
CA GLU A 129 -23.54 4.27 -12.10
C GLU A 129 -22.82 3.95 -13.42
N GLU A 130 -23.44 4.29 -14.55
CA GLU A 130 -22.85 4.07 -15.88
C GLU A 130 -21.51 4.79 -16.08
N ALA A 131 -21.33 5.93 -15.40
CA ALA A 131 -20.09 6.70 -15.43
C ALA A 131 -18.95 6.08 -14.57
N ASP A 132 -19.25 5.08 -13.73
CA ASP A 132 -18.25 4.43 -12.88
C ASP A 132 -17.47 3.37 -13.67
N ASP A 133 -16.28 3.74 -14.14
CA ASP A 133 -15.38 2.89 -14.93
C ASP A 133 -14.46 1.97 -14.09
N ASP A 134 -14.58 2.02 -12.77
CA ASP A 134 -13.75 1.26 -11.83
C ASP A 134 -14.53 0.90 -10.54
N ILE A 135 -13.87 0.40 -9.50
CA ILE A 135 -14.45 0.04 -8.19
C ILE A 135 -14.70 1.22 -7.26
N ILE A 136 -14.46 2.45 -7.73
CA ILE A 136 -14.65 3.68 -6.98
C ILE A 136 -15.59 4.64 -7.71
N ARG A 137 -16.34 5.44 -6.94
CA ARG A 137 -16.97 6.66 -7.45
C ARG A 137 -15.91 7.75 -7.58
N ARG A 138 -15.42 8.01 -8.79
CA ARG A 138 -14.40 9.03 -9.00
C ARG A 138 -14.96 10.42 -8.65
N PRO A 139 -14.25 11.24 -7.85
CA PRO A 139 -14.63 12.62 -7.63
C PRO A 139 -14.37 13.42 -8.90
N VAL A 140 -15.18 14.46 -9.14
CA VAL A 140 -14.99 15.41 -10.25
C VAL A 140 -13.57 15.99 -10.28
N ARG A 141 -12.96 16.17 -9.10
CA ARG A 141 -11.58 16.62 -8.95
C ARG A 141 -10.82 15.75 -7.95
N LYS A 142 -9.63 15.29 -8.33
CA LYS A 142 -8.69 14.64 -7.40
C LYS A 142 -8.29 15.61 -6.29
N THR A 143 -8.45 15.18 -5.03
CA THR A 143 -8.07 15.98 -3.86
C THR A 143 -6.78 15.48 -3.21
N THR A 144 -6.26 14.32 -3.63
CA THR A 144 -4.99 13.74 -3.13
C THR A 144 -3.85 14.77 -3.13
N ARG A 145 -3.33 15.09 -1.92
CA ARG A 145 -2.36 16.19 -1.72
C ARG A 145 -0.94 15.88 -2.17
N ARG A 146 -0.64 14.61 -2.41
CA ARG A 146 0.68 14.16 -2.85
C ARG A 146 0.45 13.43 -4.18
N ARG A 147 1.30 13.63 -5.18
CA ARG A 147 1.20 12.91 -6.46
C ARG A 147 1.68 11.47 -6.35
N ASN A 148 1.28 10.63 -7.30
CA ASN A 148 1.82 9.31 -7.51
C ASN A 148 3.33 9.44 -7.63
N ALA A 149 4.05 8.54 -6.95
CA ALA A 149 5.50 8.59 -6.87
C ALA A 149 6.19 8.32 -8.22
N ASP A 150 5.43 7.77 -9.16
CA ASP A 150 5.90 7.32 -10.47
C ASP A 150 5.68 8.37 -11.58
N VAL A 151 5.06 9.52 -11.26
CA VAL A 151 5.04 10.68 -12.18
C VAL A 151 6.29 11.50 -11.90
N ARG A 152 7.34 11.21 -12.67
CA ARG A 152 8.55 12.02 -12.76
C ARG A 152 8.36 13.17 -13.74
#